data_AF-A0A958QXX6-F1
#
_entry.id   AF-A0A958QXX6-F1
#
_cell.length_a   1.000
_cell.length_b   1.000
_cell.length_c   1.000
_cell.angle_alpha   90.00
_cell.angle_beta   90.00
_cell.angle_gamma   90.00
#
_symmetry.space_group_name_H-M   'P 1'
#
loop_
_entity.id
_entity.type
_entity.pdbx_description
1 polymer ?
#
loop_
_entity_poly.entity_id
_entity_poly.type
_entity_poly.pdbx_seq_one_letter_code
_entity_poly.pdbx_strand_id
1 'polypeptide(L)'
;MNIKSPKRDRKSLFELRANVYSSIVSAIFLFFALDTQAFSVKVDPGSYAGEWSISGVSEYTSGPKTIELLEGRYFVYIGSVSVFSIDVLADGYVQVNNGYSASGAINSLAFNTKDVLVETSGFSGEWEISRVTGKLKGSQTLPLVPGNDYLVYVGGGDLANFSFSFDQPLNSGVGTVSSGAAYGLLNSLIFNTQDVIIAPGNLLSYWQIVGVGDQPIIYTQGESTVRLLADLDFTFISSVNSFSVSSPCEITSQPTPLPYYPSLSSATFYCPPADQDSDGIPDYLDNCILTPNPDQLDSNSNGIGDSCDATIDPAPTTKKPKDKKSSKKNSDNSNRPPKKSKVKSIKSKDQANQLGQKKSKLNKLRAI
;
A
#
# COMPACT_ATOMS: atom_id res chain seq x y z
N MET A 1 19.56 -9.48 -102.36
CA MET A 1 18.69 -8.39 -101.88
C MET A 1 17.73 -8.94 -100.82
N ASN A 2 17.77 -8.30 -99.65
CA ASN A 2 16.78 -8.27 -98.56
C ASN A 2 16.26 -9.57 -97.91
N ILE A 3 16.84 -9.81 -96.73
CA ILE A 3 16.28 -10.55 -95.60
C ILE A 3 15.01 -9.83 -95.10
N LYS A 4 13.91 -10.56 -94.90
CA LYS A 4 12.80 -10.12 -94.02
C LYS A 4 12.36 -11.30 -93.15
N SER A 5 12.69 -11.22 -91.86
CA SER A 5 12.21 -12.12 -90.81
C SER A 5 10.72 -11.85 -90.51
N PRO A 6 9.88 -12.88 -90.32
CA PRO A 6 8.51 -12.67 -89.87
C PRO A 6 8.50 -12.31 -88.37
N LYS A 7 7.90 -11.16 -88.04
CA LYS A 7 7.63 -10.72 -86.67
C LYS A 7 6.66 -11.71 -86.01
N ARG A 8 7.11 -12.39 -84.94
CA ARG A 8 6.18 -13.07 -84.00
C ARG A 8 5.34 -12.01 -83.30
N ASP A 9 4.03 -12.11 -83.47
CA ASP A 9 3.05 -11.24 -82.83
C ASP A 9 3.04 -11.51 -81.32
N ARG A 10 3.57 -10.56 -80.53
CA ARG A 10 3.62 -10.63 -79.06
C ARG A 10 2.30 -10.26 -78.38
N LYS A 11 1.21 -10.05 -79.14
CA LYS A 11 -0.10 -9.72 -78.53
C LYS A 11 -0.87 -10.92 -77.98
N SER A 12 -0.69 -12.14 -78.47
CA SER A 12 -1.49 -13.29 -77.99
C SER A 12 -0.96 -13.97 -76.72
N LEU A 13 0.32 -13.80 -76.39
CA LEU A 13 0.95 -14.37 -75.19
C LEU A 13 0.79 -13.47 -73.94
N PHE A 14 0.39 -12.21 -74.13
CA PHE A 14 0.08 -11.28 -73.04
C PHE A 14 -1.37 -11.44 -72.55
N GLU A 15 -2.31 -11.71 -73.46
CA GLU A 15 -3.73 -11.97 -73.13
C GLU A 15 -3.94 -13.34 -72.45
N LEU A 16 -3.19 -14.38 -72.84
CA LEU A 16 -3.29 -15.69 -72.16
C LEU A 16 -2.66 -15.71 -70.75
N ARG A 17 -1.83 -14.72 -70.39
CA ARG A 17 -1.29 -14.57 -69.03
C ARG A 17 -2.14 -13.66 -68.14
N ALA A 18 -3.01 -12.83 -68.71
CA ALA A 18 -3.90 -11.96 -67.93
C ALA A 18 -5.04 -12.76 -67.27
N ASN A 19 -5.56 -13.81 -67.90
CA ASN A 19 -6.70 -14.56 -67.37
C ASN A 19 -6.35 -15.67 -66.36
N VAL A 20 -5.09 -16.10 -66.26
CA VAL A 20 -4.65 -17.03 -65.20
C VAL A 20 -4.16 -16.27 -63.96
N TYR A 21 -3.64 -15.04 -64.11
CA TYR A 21 -3.28 -14.19 -62.97
C TYR A 21 -4.49 -13.57 -62.27
N SER A 22 -5.59 -13.29 -62.97
CA SER A 22 -6.81 -12.74 -62.36
C SER A 22 -7.52 -13.73 -61.42
N SER A 23 -7.42 -15.04 -61.70
CA SER A 23 -8.08 -16.08 -60.89
C SER A 23 -7.22 -16.65 -59.75
N ILE A 24 -5.90 -16.41 -59.75
CA ILE A 24 -5.01 -16.86 -58.66
C ILE A 24 -4.68 -15.72 -57.70
N VAL A 25 -4.64 -14.46 -58.17
CA VAL A 25 -4.46 -13.31 -57.27
C VAL A 25 -5.75 -12.98 -56.50
N SER A 26 -6.93 -13.33 -57.02
CA SER A 26 -8.19 -13.28 -56.24
C SER A 26 -8.39 -14.45 -55.27
N ALA A 27 -7.58 -15.51 -55.35
CA ALA A 27 -7.67 -16.68 -54.44
C ALA A 27 -6.48 -16.78 -53.46
N ILE A 28 -5.46 -15.94 -53.60
CA ILE A 28 -4.31 -15.85 -52.67
C ILE A 28 -4.30 -14.50 -51.90
N PHE A 29 -5.29 -13.64 -52.12
CA PHE A 29 -5.78 -12.70 -51.11
C PHE A 29 -6.98 -13.32 -50.36
N LEU A 30 -6.87 -14.61 -50.00
CA LEU A 30 -7.61 -15.11 -48.86
C LEU A 30 -6.99 -14.39 -47.65
N PHE A 31 -7.66 -13.32 -47.27
CA PHE A 31 -7.51 -12.61 -46.02
C PHE A 31 -7.01 -13.54 -44.90
N PHE A 32 -5.72 -13.48 -44.59
CA PHE A 32 -5.34 -13.47 -43.18
C PHE A 32 -5.64 -12.06 -42.65
N ALA A 33 -6.90 -11.61 -42.74
CA ALA A 33 -7.42 -10.90 -41.61
C ALA A 33 -7.40 -11.97 -40.53
N LEU A 34 -6.43 -11.88 -39.62
CA LEU A 34 -6.67 -12.39 -38.29
C LEU A 34 -8.00 -11.76 -37.91
N ASP A 35 -9.06 -12.57 -37.88
CA ASP A 35 -10.37 -12.16 -37.43
C ASP A 35 -10.17 -11.91 -35.93
N THR A 36 -9.64 -10.73 -35.60
CA THR A 36 -9.38 -10.34 -34.22
C THR A 36 -10.74 -10.09 -33.63
N GLN A 37 -11.32 -11.15 -33.06
CA GLN A 37 -12.60 -11.08 -32.39
C GLN A 37 -12.45 -10.10 -31.22
N ALA A 38 -13.24 -9.04 -31.27
CA ALA A 38 -13.46 -8.17 -30.13
C ALA A 38 -14.55 -8.78 -29.24
N PHE A 39 -14.31 -8.72 -27.94
CA PHE A 39 -15.20 -9.16 -26.88
C PHE A 39 -15.77 -7.93 -26.19
N SER A 40 -17.11 -7.83 -26.13
CA SER A 40 -17.81 -6.79 -25.39
C SER A 40 -17.75 -7.09 -23.88
N VAL A 41 -16.66 -6.69 -23.22
CA VAL A 41 -16.43 -6.95 -21.80
C VAL A 41 -17.16 -5.91 -20.95
N LYS A 42 -18.09 -6.36 -20.10
CA LYS A 42 -18.73 -5.52 -19.08
C LYS A 42 -17.81 -5.41 -17.87
N VAL A 43 -17.30 -4.21 -17.61
CA VAL A 43 -16.55 -3.87 -16.40
C VAL A 43 -17.53 -3.31 -15.36
N ASP A 44 -17.58 -3.94 -14.20
CA ASP A 44 -18.47 -3.59 -13.08
C ASP A 44 -17.64 -3.27 -11.83
N PRO A 45 -17.47 -1.99 -11.46
CA PRO A 45 -16.69 -1.62 -10.28
C PRO A 45 -17.43 -1.87 -8.95
N GLY A 46 -18.68 -2.37 -8.97
CA GLY A 46 -19.46 -2.58 -7.75
C GLY A 46 -19.72 -1.27 -7.00
N SER A 47 -19.41 -1.23 -5.70
CA SER A 47 -19.57 -0.03 -4.86
C SER A 47 -18.41 0.98 -4.96
N TYR A 48 -17.33 0.64 -5.67
CA TYR A 48 -16.19 1.54 -5.84
C TYR A 48 -16.60 2.72 -6.73
N ALA A 49 -16.57 3.92 -6.15
CA ALA A 49 -16.98 5.16 -6.81
C ALA A 49 -15.84 5.87 -7.54
N GLY A 50 -14.60 5.43 -7.34
CA GLY A 50 -13.42 6.03 -7.94
C GLY A 50 -13.30 5.78 -9.44
N GLU A 51 -12.31 6.43 -10.03
CA GLU A 51 -11.97 6.26 -11.43
C GLU A 51 -11.11 5.01 -11.66
N TRP A 52 -11.28 4.45 -12.85
CA TRP A 52 -10.51 3.32 -13.35
C TRP A 52 -10.32 3.46 -14.87
N SER A 53 -9.32 2.79 -15.42
CA SER A 53 -9.11 2.73 -16.88
C SER A 53 -8.45 1.42 -17.31
N ILE A 54 -8.54 1.09 -18.59
CA ILE A 54 -7.77 0.01 -19.21
C ILE A 54 -6.72 0.65 -20.13
N SER A 55 -5.46 0.36 -19.85
CA SER A 55 -4.29 0.94 -20.52
C SER A 55 -4.41 0.85 -22.04
N GLY A 56 -4.34 2.00 -22.71
CA GLY A 56 -4.37 2.10 -24.17
C GLY A 56 -5.72 1.77 -24.81
N VAL A 57 -6.78 1.54 -24.02
CA VAL A 57 -8.12 1.21 -24.51
C VAL A 57 -9.16 2.23 -24.06
N SER A 58 -9.12 2.67 -22.80
CA SER A 58 -10.10 3.62 -22.27
C SER A 58 -9.43 4.80 -21.58
N GLU A 59 -10.09 5.95 -21.63
CA GLU A 59 -9.85 7.03 -20.67
C GLU A 59 -10.30 6.61 -19.27
N TYR A 60 -9.84 7.37 -18.26
CA TYR A 60 -10.36 7.23 -16.89
C TYR A 60 -11.86 7.51 -16.86
N THR A 61 -12.58 6.64 -16.17
CA THR A 61 -14.03 6.67 -16.07
C THR A 61 -14.47 6.11 -14.73
N SER A 62 -15.70 6.40 -14.30
CA SER A 62 -16.28 5.86 -13.07
C SER A 62 -17.57 5.11 -13.37
N GLY A 63 -17.94 4.21 -12.47
CA GLY A 63 -19.12 3.36 -12.64
C GLY A 63 -18.96 2.27 -13.71
N PRO A 64 -20.02 1.47 -13.95
CA PRO A 64 -19.99 0.36 -14.89
C PRO A 64 -19.86 0.81 -16.35
N LYS A 65 -19.07 0.09 -17.15
CA LYS A 65 -18.89 0.38 -18.58
C LYS A 65 -18.62 -0.88 -19.39
N THR A 66 -19.11 -0.93 -20.62
CA THR A 66 -18.77 -1.99 -21.59
C THR A 66 -17.63 -1.51 -22.47
N ILE A 67 -16.59 -2.34 -22.62
CA ILE A 67 -15.40 -2.04 -23.40
C ILE A 67 -15.16 -3.19 -24.38
N GLU A 68 -14.83 -2.85 -25.62
CA GLU A 68 -14.43 -3.83 -26.62
C GLU A 68 -12.94 -4.16 -26.47
N LEU A 69 -12.63 -5.41 -26.15
CA LEU A 69 -11.27 -5.91 -25.96
C LEU A 69 -10.96 -7.04 -26.94
N LEU A 70 -9.76 -7.05 -27.49
CA LEU A 70 -9.27 -8.20 -28.26
C LEU A 70 -8.71 -9.25 -27.30
N GLU A 71 -8.45 -10.46 -27.79
CA GLU A 71 -7.62 -11.42 -27.06
C GLU A 71 -6.25 -10.81 -26.74
N GLY A 72 -5.83 -10.89 -25.47
CA GLY A 72 -4.54 -10.37 -25.04
C GLY A 72 -4.50 -9.89 -23.60
N ARG A 73 -3.32 -9.39 -23.22
CA ARG A 73 -3.04 -8.85 -21.89
C ARG A 73 -3.35 -7.36 -21.81
N TYR A 74 -4.06 -6.98 -20.76
CA TYR A 74 -4.34 -5.59 -20.44
C TYR A 74 -3.95 -5.26 -19.01
N PHE A 75 -3.72 -3.97 -18.78
CA PHE A 75 -3.46 -3.39 -17.47
C PHE A 75 -4.65 -2.52 -17.08
N VAL A 76 -5.23 -2.80 -15.93
CA VAL A 76 -6.35 -2.06 -15.34
C VAL A 76 -5.78 -1.15 -14.28
N TYR A 77 -5.96 0.15 -14.46
CA TYR A 77 -5.59 1.15 -13.48
C TYR A 77 -6.76 1.41 -12.53
N ILE A 78 -6.47 1.39 -11.23
CA ILE A 78 -7.39 1.78 -10.16
C ILE A 78 -6.82 3.02 -9.49
N GLY A 79 -7.53 4.14 -9.56
CA GLY A 79 -7.01 5.40 -9.08
C GLY A 79 -5.76 5.84 -9.86
N SER A 80 -4.77 6.43 -9.16
CA SER A 80 -3.66 7.15 -9.83
C SER A 80 -2.37 6.36 -10.04
N VAL A 81 -2.11 5.32 -9.25
CA VAL A 81 -0.81 4.61 -9.27
C VAL A 81 -0.94 3.09 -9.33
N SER A 82 -2.11 2.56 -8.97
CA SER A 82 -2.31 1.12 -8.86
C SER A 82 -2.71 0.49 -10.17
N VAL A 83 -2.13 -0.68 -10.42
CA VAL A 83 -2.36 -1.45 -11.62
C VAL A 83 -2.41 -2.94 -11.32
N PHE A 84 -3.40 -3.63 -11.89
CA PHE A 84 -3.39 -5.08 -11.99
C PHE A 84 -3.56 -5.50 -13.44
N SER A 85 -3.18 -6.73 -13.77
CA SER A 85 -3.32 -7.24 -15.14
C SER A 85 -4.48 -8.22 -15.28
N ILE A 86 -5.08 -8.20 -16.47
CA ILE A 86 -6.06 -9.18 -16.94
C ILE A 86 -5.58 -9.76 -18.27
N ASP A 87 -5.95 -11.00 -18.55
CA ASP A 87 -5.75 -11.67 -19.83
C ASP A 87 -7.14 -12.02 -20.40
N VAL A 88 -7.50 -11.46 -21.56
CA VAL A 88 -8.72 -11.82 -22.29
C VAL A 88 -8.37 -13.00 -23.20
N LEU A 89 -9.03 -14.13 -23.01
CA LEU A 89 -8.78 -15.37 -23.75
C LEU A 89 -9.62 -15.46 -25.04
N ALA A 90 -9.25 -16.38 -25.93
CA ALA A 90 -9.91 -16.59 -27.23
C ALA A 90 -11.41 -16.98 -27.14
N ASP A 91 -11.89 -17.40 -25.97
CA ASP A 91 -13.31 -17.70 -25.71
C ASP A 91 -14.06 -16.53 -25.03
N GLY A 92 -13.39 -15.39 -24.85
CA GLY A 92 -13.92 -14.20 -24.17
C GLY A 92 -13.85 -14.28 -22.64
N TYR A 93 -13.26 -15.31 -22.06
CA TYR A 93 -13.02 -15.36 -20.63
C TYR A 93 -11.98 -14.32 -20.21
N VAL A 94 -12.31 -13.50 -19.22
CA VAL A 94 -11.38 -12.54 -18.61
C VAL A 94 -10.68 -13.22 -17.44
N GLN A 95 -9.41 -13.58 -17.59
CA GLN A 95 -8.59 -14.07 -16.49
C GLN A 95 -7.98 -12.87 -15.73
N VAL A 96 -8.12 -12.84 -14.41
CA VAL A 96 -7.56 -11.79 -13.56
C VAL A 96 -6.31 -12.31 -12.87
N ASN A 97 -5.19 -11.59 -12.99
CA ASN A 97 -3.92 -11.99 -12.38
C ASN A 97 -3.76 -11.49 -10.93
N ASN A 98 -4.66 -10.62 -10.47
CA ASN A 98 -4.82 -10.21 -9.07
C ASN A 98 -6.26 -10.50 -8.60
N GLY A 99 -6.49 -11.73 -8.12
CA GLY A 99 -7.83 -12.18 -7.68
C GLY A 99 -8.39 -11.42 -6.47
N TYR A 100 -7.58 -10.55 -5.85
CA TYR A 100 -7.99 -9.72 -4.74
C TYR A 100 -8.68 -8.45 -5.22
N SER A 101 -8.20 -7.86 -6.31
CA SER A 101 -8.77 -6.64 -6.88
C SER A 101 -10.01 -6.90 -7.71
N ALA A 102 -10.08 -8.03 -8.41
CA ALA A 102 -11.21 -8.32 -9.27
C ALA A 102 -11.43 -9.81 -9.47
N SER A 103 -12.63 -10.13 -9.94
CA SER A 103 -13.07 -11.43 -10.41
C SER A 103 -13.44 -11.33 -11.89
N GLY A 104 -12.99 -12.28 -12.69
CA GLY A 104 -13.27 -12.32 -14.12
C GLY A 104 -14.17 -13.49 -14.51
N ALA A 105 -14.92 -13.31 -15.59
CA ALA A 105 -15.77 -14.31 -16.21
C ALA A 105 -15.83 -14.07 -17.73
N ILE A 106 -16.63 -14.86 -18.44
CA ILE A 106 -16.89 -14.64 -19.88
C ILE A 106 -17.47 -13.24 -20.07
N ASN A 107 -16.80 -12.42 -20.87
CA ASN A 107 -17.19 -11.05 -21.22
C ASN A 107 -17.49 -10.16 -20.00
N SER A 108 -16.88 -10.44 -18.85
CA SER A 108 -17.15 -9.69 -17.63
C SER A 108 -15.94 -9.60 -16.72
N LEU A 109 -15.74 -8.40 -16.18
CA LEU A 109 -14.77 -8.09 -15.14
C LEU A 109 -15.51 -7.38 -14.00
N ALA A 110 -15.47 -7.93 -12.80
CA ALA A 110 -16.08 -7.32 -11.63
C ALA A 110 -15.00 -6.96 -10.60
N PHE A 111 -14.95 -5.71 -10.14
CA PHE A 111 -14.04 -5.34 -9.06
C PHE A 111 -14.56 -5.89 -7.74
N ASN A 112 -13.63 -6.36 -6.91
CA ASN A 112 -13.93 -6.71 -5.54
C ASN A 112 -13.81 -5.44 -4.69
N THR A 113 -14.82 -5.14 -3.88
CA THR A 113 -14.83 -3.94 -3.04
C THR A 113 -14.92 -4.31 -1.56
N LYS A 114 -14.25 -3.52 -0.72
CA LYS A 114 -14.28 -3.68 0.73
C LYS A 114 -14.17 -2.31 1.40
N ASP A 115 -14.97 -2.13 2.44
CA ASP A 115 -15.01 -0.88 3.19
C ASP A 115 -13.73 -0.69 4.00
N VAL A 116 -13.15 0.51 3.86
CA VAL A 116 -12.02 1.01 4.65
C VAL A 116 -12.45 2.25 5.40
N LEU A 117 -12.27 2.24 6.72
CA LEU A 117 -12.45 3.42 7.56
C LEU A 117 -11.19 4.27 7.50
N VAL A 118 -11.28 5.49 6.95
CA VAL A 118 -10.26 6.51 7.15
C VAL A 118 -10.64 7.30 8.40
N GLU A 119 -9.92 7.07 9.49
CA GLU A 119 -10.13 7.77 10.76
C GLU A 119 -9.17 8.95 10.88
N THR A 120 -9.70 10.17 10.96
CA THR A 120 -8.87 11.38 10.91
C THR A 120 -8.31 11.79 12.28
N SER A 121 -8.64 11.08 13.36
CA SER A 121 -8.13 11.32 14.72
C SER A 121 -8.28 12.78 15.22
N GLY A 122 -9.28 13.50 14.73
CA GLY A 122 -9.52 14.91 15.06
C GLY A 122 -8.80 15.91 14.14
N PHE A 123 -8.10 15.46 13.11
CA PHE A 123 -7.64 16.33 12.02
C PHE A 123 -8.84 16.98 11.33
N SER A 124 -8.84 18.32 11.31
CA SER A 124 -9.92 19.14 10.76
C SER A 124 -9.70 19.54 9.30
N GLY A 125 -8.51 19.28 8.76
CA GLY A 125 -8.16 19.64 7.40
C GLY A 125 -8.85 18.78 6.35
N GLU A 126 -8.67 19.19 5.10
CA GLU A 126 -9.17 18.42 3.96
C GLU A 126 -8.22 17.27 3.66
N TRP A 127 -8.77 16.18 3.15
CA TRP A 127 -7.99 15.08 2.59
C TRP A 127 -8.73 14.45 1.42
N GLU A 128 -8.00 13.79 0.53
CA GLU A 128 -8.59 13.03 -0.56
C GLU A 128 -7.74 11.81 -0.90
N ILE A 129 -8.38 10.79 -1.44
CA ILE A 129 -7.69 9.69 -2.09
C ILE A 129 -7.75 9.93 -3.59
N SER A 130 -6.57 9.99 -4.20
CA SER A 130 -6.39 10.37 -5.60
C SER A 130 -7.29 9.56 -6.54
N ARG A 131 -8.10 10.27 -7.34
CA ARG A 131 -9.06 9.67 -8.29
C ARG A 131 -10.09 8.73 -7.67
N VAL A 132 -10.19 8.64 -6.34
CA VAL A 132 -11.22 7.86 -5.65
C VAL A 132 -12.26 8.76 -5.04
N THR A 133 -11.83 9.85 -4.41
CA THR A 133 -12.70 10.81 -3.74
C THR A 133 -12.43 12.22 -4.27
N GLY A 134 -13.37 13.13 -4.04
CA GLY A 134 -13.02 14.55 -3.96
C GLY A 134 -12.41 14.88 -2.59
N LYS A 135 -12.26 16.18 -2.31
CA LYS A 135 -11.86 16.66 -0.98
C LYS A 135 -12.92 16.32 0.07
N LEU A 136 -12.48 15.67 1.14
CA LEU A 136 -13.28 15.21 2.26
C LEU A 136 -12.79 15.87 3.57
N LYS A 137 -13.67 15.89 4.58
CA LYS A 137 -13.34 16.28 5.95
C LYS A 137 -13.89 15.23 6.92
N GLY A 138 -13.21 15.08 8.06
CA GLY A 138 -13.56 14.10 9.08
C GLY A 138 -13.38 12.66 8.60
N SER A 139 -13.69 11.72 9.50
CA SER A 139 -13.58 10.29 9.21
C SER A 139 -14.63 9.84 8.19
N GLN A 140 -14.23 8.98 7.26
CA GLN A 140 -15.10 8.45 6.20
C GLN A 140 -14.90 6.94 6.06
N THR A 141 -15.98 6.23 5.72
CA THR A 141 -15.88 4.83 5.30
C THR A 141 -16.01 4.77 3.79
N LEU A 142 -15.00 4.23 3.12
CA LEU A 142 -14.88 4.24 1.67
C LEU A 142 -14.79 2.81 1.13
N PRO A 143 -15.60 2.43 0.14
CA PRO A 143 -15.43 1.16 -0.56
C PRO A 143 -14.21 1.24 -1.48
N LEU A 144 -13.15 0.51 -1.14
CA LEU A 144 -11.90 0.44 -1.90
C LEU A 144 -11.71 -0.95 -2.51
N VAL A 145 -10.86 -1.02 -3.53
CA VAL A 145 -10.50 -2.26 -4.23
C VAL A 145 -9.23 -2.84 -3.60
N PRO A 146 -9.28 -4.01 -2.93
CA PRO A 146 -8.11 -4.61 -2.31
C PRO A 146 -7.01 -4.97 -3.32
N GLY A 147 -5.76 -5.14 -2.89
CA GLY A 147 -4.65 -5.48 -3.78
C GLY A 147 -4.10 -4.26 -4.53
N ASN A 148 -4.30 -3.04 -4.00
CA ASN A 148 -3.94 -1.77 -4.62
C ASN A 148 -3.36 -0.80 -3.58
N ASP A 149 -2.44 0.03 -4.05
CA ASP A 149 -1.92 1.22 -3.39
C ASP A 149 -2.79 2.45 -3.69
N TYR A 150 -3.02 3.25 -2.67
CA TYR A 150 -3.81 4.48 -2.73
C TYR A 150 -2.95 5.66 -2.32
N LEU A 151 -2.93 6.71 -3.14
CA LEU A 151 -2.29 7.98 -2.80
C LEU A 151 -3.26 8.85 -2.00
N VAL A 152 -2.78 9.36 -0.87
CA VAL A 152 -3.52 10.26 0.00
C VAL A 152 -2.91 11.66 -0.10
N TYR A 153 -3.78 12.62 -0.36
CA TYR A 153 -3.47 14.03 -0.37
C TYR A 153 -4.10 14.64 0.86
N VAL A 154 -3.30 15.37 1.62
CA VAL A 154 -3.69 16.06 2.84
C VAL A 154 -3.54 17.54 2.55
N GLY A 155 -4.62 18.26 2.78
CA GLY A 155 -4.67 19.69 2.61
C GLY A 155 -4.58 20.22 1.20
N GLY A 156 -5.00 19.40 0.23
CA GLY A 156 -5.29 19.87 -1.13
C GLY A 156 -4.09 20.48 -1.86
N GLY A 157 -2.86 20.06 -1.51
CA GLY A 157 -1.68 20.30 -2.33
C GLY A 157 -1.67 19.42 -3.59
N ASP A 158 -0.79 19.74 -4.54
CA ASP A 158 -0.70 19.04 -5.83
C ASP A 158 0.14 17.75 -5.78
N LEU A 159 0.78 17.47 -4.64
CA LEU A 159 1.60 16.27 -4.40
C LEU A 159 0.96 15.42 -3.31
N ALA A 160 0.97 14.11 -3.52
CA ALA A 160 0.51 13.17 -2.50
C ALA A 160 1.42 13.23 -1.28
N ASN A 161 0.83 13.26 -0.09
CA ASN A 161 1.56 13.30 1.17
C ASN A 161 2.09 11.91 1.55
N PHE A 162 1.28 10.88 1.33
CA PHE A 162 1.66 9.50 1.58
C PHE A 162 0.81 8.54 0.76
N SER A 163 1.18 7.27 0.77
CA SER A 163 0.41 6.19 0.19
C SER A 163 0.12 5.10 1.22
N PHE A 164 -0.93 4.33 1.00
CA PHE A 164 -1.15 3.09 1.74
C PHE A 164 -1.51 1.95 0.80
N SER A 165 -1.05 0.74 1.11
CA SER A 165 -1.52 -0.47 0.45
C SER A 165 -2.76 -1.00 1.17
N PHE A 166 -3.77 -1.42 0.41
CA PHE A 166 -4.94 -2.09 0.96
C PHE A 166 -4.89 -3.57 0.61
N ASP A 167 -3.92 -4.24 1.22
CA ASP A 167 -3.43 -5.51 0.74
C ASP A 167 -3.41 -6.57 1.83
N GLN A 168 -4.03 -7.67 1.46
CA GLN A 168 -3.53 -9.04 1.48
C GLN A 168 -2.38 -9.48 2.41
N PRO A 169 -2.48 -10.70 3.00
CA PRO A 169 -3.54 -11.68 2.75
C PRO A 169 -4.84 -11.33 3.49
N LEU A 170 -6.01 -11.48 2.82
CA LEU A 170 -7.46 -11.37 3.14
C LEU A 170 -7.97 -10.93 4.56
N ASN A 171 -7.15 -10.99 5.59
CA ASN A 171 -7.36 -10.54 6.97
C ASN A 171 -6.46 -9.34 7.40
N SER A 172 -5.57 -8.84 6.55
CA SER A 172 -4.57 -7.82 6.91
C SER A 172 -5.08 -6.37 6.89
N GLY A 173 -6.12 -6.07 6.11
CA GLY A 173 -6.72 -4.73 6.10
C GLY A 173 -5.81 -3.68 5.43
N VAL A 174 -5.78 -2.45 5.96
CA VAL A 174 -4.83 -1.41 5.56
C VAL A 174 -3.45 -1.86 5.99
N GLY A 175 -2.58 -2.10 5.02
CA GLY A 175 -1.23 -2.62 5.20
C GLY A 175 -0.21 -1.50 5.38
N THR A 176 0.81 -1.50 4.52
CA THR A 176 1.92 -0.56 4.58
C THR A 176 1.44 0.86 4.34
N VAL A 177 1.82 1.79 5.23
CA VAL A 177 1.68 3.23 5.01
C VAL A 177 3.08 3.81 4.80
N SER A 178 3.24 4.68 3.81
CA SER A 178 4.57 5.19 3.39
C SER A 178 5.13 6.30 4.27
N SER A 179 4.44 6.70 5.34
CA SER A 179 4.79 7.83 6.21
C SER A 179 4.23 7.61 7.61
N GLY A 180 4.87 8.21 8.61
CA GLY A 180 4.38 8.27 9.99
C GLY A 180 3.13 9.13 10.18
N ALA A 181 2.65 9.78 9.13
CA ALA A 181 1.41 10.55 9.12
C ALA A 181 0.16 9.69 9.34
N ALA A 182 0.22 8.39 9.08
CA ALA A 182 -0.88 7.47 9.35
C ALA A 182 -0.35 6.05 9.57
N TYR A 183 -1.20 5.19 10.12
CA TYR A 183 -0.92 3.76 10.26
C TYR A 183 -2.16 2.92 9.93
N GLY A 184 -1.93 1.68 9.52
CA GLY A 184 -2.99 0.71 9.25
C GLY A 184 -3.36 -0.08 10.50
N LEU A 185 -4.66 -0.29 10.73
CA LEU A 185 -5.17 -1.21 11.75
C LEU A 185 -6.44 -1.89 11.23
N LEU A 186 -6.37 -3.19 10.92
CA LEU A 186 -7.47 -3.90 10.27
C LEU A 186 -7.95 -3.10 9.06
N ASN A 187 -9.26 -2.98 8.81
CA ASN A 187 -9.78 -2.18 7.69
C ASN A 187 -9.77 -0.67 7.96
N SER A 188 -8.90 -0.16 8.83
CA SER A 188 -8.82 1.25 9.16
C SER A 188 -7.47 1.84 8.79
N LEU A 189 -7.48 2.97 8.11
CA LEU A 189 -6.34 3.88 7.99
C LEU A 189 -6.53 4.96 9.05
N ILE A 190 -5.64 5.03 10.02
CA ILE A 190 -5.76 5.94 11.15
C ILE A 190 -4.71 7.04 10.99
N PHE A 191 -5.16 8.28 10.92
CA PHE A 191 -4.27 9.43 10.89
C PHE A 191 -3.56 9.57 12.23
N ASN A 192 -2.24 9.76 12.18
CA ASN A 192 -1.41 10.01 13.33
C ASN A 192 -1.33 11.52 13.56
N THR A 193 -2.16 12.02 14.45
CA THR A 193 -2.28 13.46 14.70
C THR A 193 -1.69 13.87 16.04
N GLN A 194 -1.09 15.06 16.08
CA GLN A 194 -0.59 15.69 17.28
C GLN A 194 -1.13 17.12 17.45
N ASP A 195 -1.31 17.55 18.69
CA ASP A 195 -1.61 18.94 19.01
C ASP A 195 -0.34 19.77 18.94
N VAL A 196 -0.40 20.88 18.19
CA VAL A 196 0.69 21.83 17.99
C VAL A 196 0.21 23.19 18.44
N ILE A 197 0.92 23.78 19.40
CA ILE A 197 0.68 25.15 19.83
C ILE A 197 1.46 26.07 18.89
N ILE A 198 0.75 26.97 18.25
CA ILE A 198 1.30 28.02 17.38
C ILE A 198 1.14 29.34 18.11
N ALA A 199 2.24 30.07 18.26
CA ALA A 199 2.25 31.37 18.91
C ALA A 199 2.85 32.42 17.95
N PRO A 200 2.04 33.35 17.41
CA PRO A 200 2.56 34.47 16.63
C PRO A 200 3.16 35.60 17.49
N GLY A 201 3.37 35.36 18.78
CA GLY A 201 3.82 36.33 19.77
C GLY A 201 2.70 37.21 20.32
N ASN A 202 3.04 38.40 20.83
CA ASN A 202 2.12 39.29 21.55
C ASN A 202 1.32 40.24 20.66
N LEU A 203 1.53 40.21 19.34
CA LEU A 203 0.83 41.08 18.40
C LEU A 203 -0.47 40.43 17.94
N LEU A 204 -1.51 41.26 17.77
CA LEU A 204 -2.63 40.88 16.91
C LEU A 204 -2.06 40.59 15.54
N SER A 205 -2.15 39.34 15.15
CA SER A 205 -1.71 38.88 13.86
C SER A 205 -2.81 38.04 13.27
N TYR A 206 -2.73 37.88 11.97
CA TYR A 206 -3.46 36.83 11.32
C TYR A 206 -2.48 35.78 10.85
N TRP A 207 -2.92 34.53 10.90
CA TRP A 207 -2.21 33.44 10.28
C TRP A 207 -3.16 32.36 9.78
N GLN A 208 -2.64 31.52 8.90
CA GLN A 208 -3.30 30.34 8.35
C GLN A 208 -2.26 29.25 8.11
N ILE A 209 -2.69 27.99 8.14
CA ILE A 209 -1.92 26.85 7.66
C ILE A 209 -2.53 26.41 6.34
N VAL A 210 -1.74 26.42 5.28
CA VAL A 210 -2.18 25.99 3.96
C VAL A 210 -2.58 24.52 4.04
N GLY A 211 -3.78 24.23 3.55
CA GLY A 211 -4.29 22.87 3.44
C GLY A 211 -4.96 22.31 4.69
N VAL A 212 -4.83 22.92 5.85
CA VAL A 212 -5.59 22.46 7.03
C VAL A 212 -6.99 23.08 7.02
N GLY A 213 -7.77 22.80 5.96
CA GLY A 213 -9.19 23.12 5.81
C GLY A 213 -9.57 24.61 5.91
N ASP A 214 -10.87 24.87 6.12
CA ASP A 214 -11.45 26.19 6.39
C ASP A 214 -11.05 26.70 7.79
N GLN A 215 -9.79 26.57 8.21
CA GLN A 215 -9.34 27.36 9.36
C GLN A 215 -9.52 28.82 8.93
N PRO A 216 -10.50 29.55 9.48
CA PRO A 216 -10.63 30.95 9.16
C PRO A 216 -9.30 31.59 9.50
N ILE A 217 -8.91 32.61 8.75
CA ILE A 217 -7.89 33.59 9.15
C ILE A 217 -7.99 33.77 10.68
N ILE A 218 -7.06 33.17 11.43
CA ILE A 218 -7.18 33.14 12.89
C ILE A 218 -6.71 34.50 13.36
N TYR A 219 -7.67 35.38 13.65
CA TYR A 219 -7.43 36.67 14.29
C TYR A 219 -7.28 36.44 15.80
N THR A 220 -6.13 35.96 16.24
CA THR A 220 -5.86 35.75 17.67
C THR A 220 -4.74 36.64 18.16
N GLN A 221 -4.91 37.13 19.38
CA GLN A 221 -3.77 37.48 20.24
C GLN A 221 -3.38 36.21 20.98
N GLY A 222 -2.13 35.80 20.87
CA GLY A 222 -1.58 34.69 21.64
C GLY A 222 -1.69 33.32 20.99
N GLU A 223 -1.50 32.30 21.82
CA GLU A 223 -1.33 30.92 21.42
C GLU A 223 -2.62 30.31 20.85
N SER A 224 -2.46 29.38 19.91
CA SER A 224 -3.56 28.61 19.34
C SER A 224 -3.11 27.18 19.13
N THR A 225 -3.95 26.24 19.53
CA THR A 225 -3.66 24.81 19.35
C THR A 225 -4.32 24.33 18.06
N VAL A 226 -3.53 23.71 17.18
CA VAL A 226 -4.01 23.06 15.96
C VAL A 226 -3.61 21.59 16.01
N ARG A 227 -4.53 20.72 15.63
CA ARG A 227 -4.25 19.30 15.49
C ARG A 227 -3.80 18.99 14.06
N LEU A 228 -2.57 18.54 13.92
CA LEU A 228 -1.90 18.31 12.64
C LEU A 228 -1.42 16.87 12.52
N LEU A 229 -1.21 16.41 11.30
CA LEU A 229 -0.58 15.11 11.07
C LEU A 229 0.91 15.18 11.38
N ALA A 230 1.43 14.15 12.05
CA ALA A 230 2.87 14.00 12.22
C ALA A 230 3.52 13.63 10.88
N ASP A 231 4.85 13.78 10.80
CA ASP A 231 5.68 13.39 9.67
C ASP A 231 5.35 14.08 8.33
N LEU A 232 4.59 15.18 8.37
CA LEU A 232 4.29 16.03 7.20
C LEU A 232 4.79 17.46 7.39
N ASP A 233 5.25 18.06 6.30
CA ASP A 233 5.52 19.49 6.22
C ASP A 233 4.23 20.28 6.04
N PHE A 234 4.07 21.35 6.84
CA PHE A 234 2.95 22.28 6.71
C PHE A 234 3.45 23.69 6.41
N THR A 235 2.82 24.34 5.43
CA THR A 235 3.10 25.75 5.11
C THR A 235 2.22 26.65 5.96
N PHE A 236 2.86 27.51 6.74
CA PHE A 236 2.26 28.58 7.52
C PHE A 236 2.35 29.90 6.75
N ILE A 237 1.29 30.70 6.75
CA ILE A 237 1.28 32.07 6.20
C ILE A 237 0.80 33.02 7.30
N SER A 238 1.51 34.13 7.52
CA SER A 238 1.16 35.11 8.55
C SER A 238 1.52 36.55 8.20
N SER A 239 0.84 37.51 8.82
CA SER A 239 1.20 38.94 8.80
C SER A 239 2.40 39.30 9.67
N VAL A 240 2.92 38.37 10.48
CA VAL A 240 4.13 38.58 11.30
C VAL A 240 5.30 37.75 10.78
N ASN A 241 6.50 38.28 10.95
CA ASN A 241 7.75 37.64 10.53
C ASN A 241 8.38 36.79 11.65
N SER A 242 7.70 36.63 12.78
CA SER A 242 8.15 35.84 13.93
C SER A 242 6.98 35.08 14.52
N PHE A 243 7.13 33.76 14.62
CA PHE A 243 6.20 32.87 15.33
C PHE A 243 6.99 31.71 15.93
N SER A 244 6.40 31.00 16.88
CA SER A 244 6.93 29.76 17.43
C SER A 244 5.91 28.63 17.32
N VAL A 245 6.43 27.41 17.23
CA VAL A 245 5.66 26.17 17.33
C VAL A 245 6.11 25.41 18.58
N SER A 246 5.21 24.68 19.23
CA SER A 246 5.58 23.82 20.36
C SER A 246 6.40 22.62 19.91
N SER A 247 7.39 22.25 20.72
CA SER A 247 8.08 20.96 20.62
C SER A 247 7.08 19.79 20.59
N PRO A 248 7.33 18.72 19.80
CA PRO A 248 8.55 18.44 19.05
C PRO A 248 8.62 19.08 17.66
N CYS A 249 7.64 19.90 17.26
CA CYS A 249 7.68 20.55 15.96
C CYS A 249 8.76 21.64 15.90
N GLU A 250 9.33 21.82 14.71
CA GLU A 250 10.35 22.83 14.45
C GLU A 250 10.08 23.56 13.13
N ILE A 251 10.44 24.85 13.08
CA ILE A 251 10.37 25.66 11.86
C ILE A 251 11.53 25.26 10.96
N THR A 252 11.24 24.72 9.78
CA THR A 252 12.23 24.19 8.83
C THR A 252 12.66 25.22 7.79
N SER A 253 11.91 26.32 7.62
CA SER A 253 12.29 27.42 6.74
C SER A 253 12.11 28.79 7.41
N GLN A 254 13.07 29.69 7.24
CA GLN A 254 12.93 31.07 7.69
C GLN A 254 11.71 31.75 7.04
N PRO A 255 10.96 32.59 7.78
CA PRO A 255 9.84 33.34 7.23
C PRO A 255 10.28 34.21 6.05
N THR A 256 9.67 33.99 4.88
CA THR A 256 9.96 34.73 3.65
C THR A 256 8.71 35.47 3.16
N PRO A 257 8.82 36.77 2.79
CA PRO A 257 7.67 37.51 2.27
C PRO A 257 7.10 36.88 1.00
N LEU A 258 5.77 36.83 0.88
CA LEU A 258 5.11 36.30 -0.31
C LEU A 258 5.30 37.24 -1.52
N PRO A 259 5.61 36.73 -2.74
CA PRO A 259 5.92 37.56 -3.90
C PRO A 259 4.80 38.51 -4.33
N TYR A 260 3.54 38.11 -4.13
CA TYR A 260 2.35 38.88 -4.50
C TYR A 260 1.71 39.62 -3.30
N TYR A 261 2.12 39.28 -2.07
CA TYR A 261 1.57 39.84 -0.84
C TYR A 261 2.70 40.13 0.18
N PRO A 262 3.45 41.23 0.00
CA PRO A 262 4.67 41.50 0.78
C PRO A 262 4.39 41.80 2.27
N SER A 263 3.14 42.06 2.63
CA SER A 263 2.70 42.18 4.03
C SER A 263 2.60 40.83 4.74
N LEU A 264 2.78 39.73 4.02
CA LEU A 264 2.65 38.36 4.50
C LEU A 264 3.96 37.63 4.31
N SER A 265 4.27 36.76 5.26
CA SER A 265 5.39 35.83 5.17
C SER A 265 4.91 34.40 5.25
N SER A 266 5.57 33.51 4.50
CA SER A 266 5.37 32.07 4.60
C SER A 266 6.57 31.40 5.24
N ALA A 267 6.31 30.35 6.01
CA ALA A 267 7.32 29.45 6.56
C ALA A 267 6.77 28.03 6.60
N THR A 268 7.65 27.05 6.50
CA THR A 268 7.34 25.64 6.66
C THR A 268 7.77 25.20 8.05
N PHE A 269 7.00 24.31 8.64
CA PHE A 269 7.40 23.61 9.85
C PHE A 269 7.12 22.11 9.68
N TYR A 270 7.91 21.32 10.40
CA TYR A 270 7.84 19.87 10.41
C TYR A 270 7.59 19.41 11.85
N CYS A 271 6.74 18.41 11.99
CA CYS A 271 6.46 17.75 13.24
C CYS A 271 6.93 16.30 13.13
N PRO A 272 8.03 15.90 13.79
CA PRO A 272 8.46 14.52 13.74
C PRO A 272 7.40 13.60 14.35
N PRO A 273 7.30 12.35 13.89
CA PRO A 273 6.49 11.35 14.58
C PRO A 273 6.99 11.15 16.01
N ALA A 274 6.10 10.72 16.91
CA ALA A 274 6.45 10.43 18.29
C ALA A 274 7.52 9.33 18.37
N ASP A 275 8.45 9.51 19.29
CA ASP A 275 9.52 8.57 19.67
C ASP A 275 9.61 8.66 21.21
N GLN A 276 8.87 7.80 21.90
CA GLN A 276 8.64 7.88 23.34
C GLN A 276 9.87 7.52 24.17
N ASP A 277 10.74 6.66 23.65
CA ASP A 277 11.92 6.20 24.36
C ASP A 277 13.23 6.83 23.84
N SER A 278 13.12 7.64 22.79
CA SER A 278 14.20 8.45 22.21
C SER A 278 15.35 7.62 21.67
N ASP A 279 15.04 6.45 21.09
CA ASP A 279 16.01 5.54 20.51
C ASP A 279 16.27 5.82 19.01
N GLY A 280 15.48 6.72 18.41
CA GLY A 280 15.56 7.13 17.01
C GLY A 280 14.64 6.36 16.06
N ILE A 281 13.87 5.40 16.57
CA ILE A 281 12.81 4.70 15.85
C ILE A 281 11.47 5.29 16.26
N PRO A 282 10.68 5.84 15.32
CA PRO A 282 9.36 6.35 15.65
C PRO A 282 8.44 5.27 16.22
N ASP A 283 7.56 5.62 17.17
CA ASP A 283 6.63 4.72 17.85
C ASP A 283 5.84 3.80 16.91
N TYR A 284 5.52 4.27 15.70
CA TYR A 284 4.74 3.51 14.70
C TYR A 284 5.56 2.45 13.94
N LEU A 285 6.90 2.50 14.05
CA LEU A 285 7.85 1.52 13.52
C LEU A 285 8.57 0.75 14.63
N ASP A 286 8.39 1.13 15.89
CA ASP A 286 9.11 0.61 17.03
C ASP A 286 8.43 -0.63 17.63
N ASN A 287 9.12 -1.78 17.60
CA ASN A 287 8.67 -3.01 18.23
C ASN A 287 8.83 -3.01 19.78
N CYS A 288 9.38 -1.95 20.36
CA CYS A 288 9.49 -1.70 21.79
C CYS A 288 9.30 -0.22 22.20
N ILE A 289 8.17 0.40 21.82
CA ILE A 289 7.73 1.81 22.08
C ILE A 289 8.23 2.51 23.38
N LEU A 290 8.49 1.78 24.45
CA LEU A 290 8.88 2.31 25.77
C LEU A 290 10.29 1.87 26.24
N THR A 291 11.05 1.12 25.45
CA THR A 291 12.31 0.51 25.85
C THR A 291 13.33 0.56 24.71
N PRO A 292 14.34 1.45 24.81
CA PRO A 292 15.23 1.73 23.69
C PRO A 292 15.88 0.48 23.10
N ASN A 293 15.64 0.23 21.82
CA ASN A 293 16.25 -0.84 21.05
C ASN A 293 16.45 -0.42 19.57
N PRO A 294 17.46 0.44 19.30
CA PRO A 294 17.70 0.95 17.94
C PRO A 294 18.00 -0.12 16.89
N ASP A 295 18.34 -1.34 17.31
CA ASP A 295 18.57 -2.48 16.42
C ASP A 295 17.29 -3.25 16.05
N GLN A 296 16.15 -2.92 16.69
CA GLN A 296 14.82 -3.51 16.49
C GLN A 296 14.85 -5.04 16.49
N LEU A 297 15.76 -5.64 17.25
CA LEU A 297 15.93 -7.08 17.28
C LEU A 297 14.66 -7.76 17.79
N ASP A 298 14.09 -8.66 16.99
CA ASP A 298 12.97 -9.52 17.35
C ASP A 298 13.31 -10.96 16.91
N SER A 299 13.92 -11.70 17.83
CA SER A 299 14.47 -13.03 17.59
C SER A 299 13.40 -14.10 17.33
N ASN A 300 12.16 -13.87 17.78
CA ASN A 300 11.06 -14.81 17.59
C ASN A 300 10.04 -14.34 16.53
N SER A 301 10.22 -13.14 15.98
CA SER A 301 9.40 -12.53 14.93
C SER A 301 7.93 -12.39 15.31
N ASN A 302 7.65 -12.11 16.59
CA ASN A 302 6.29 -11.91 17.09
C ASN A 302 5.82 -10.44 17.03
N GLY A 303 6.69 -9.51 16.62
CA GLY A 303 6.42 -8.07 16.54
C GLY A 303 6.70 -7.31 17.84
N ILE A 304 7.26 -7.96 18.86
CA ILE A 304 7.70 -7.38 20.13
C ILE A 304 9.21 -7.57 20.19
N GLY A 305 9.97 -6.48 20.32
CA GLY A 305 11.43 -6.57 20.33
C GLY A 305 11.98 -7.29 21.57
N ASP A 306 13.15 -7.92 21.41
CA ASP A 306 13.85 -8.68 22.46
C ASP A 306 14.06 -7.87 23.74
N SER A 307 14.19 -6.55 23.62
CA SER A 307 14.37 -5.63 24.75
C SER A 307 13.14 -5.49 25.64
N CYS A 308 11.94 -5.68 25.09
CA CYS A 308 10.66 -5.53 25.81
C CYS A 308 9.81 -6.81 25.82
N ASP A 309 10.24 -7.89 25.15
CA ASP A 309 9.59 -9.19 25.18
C ASP A 309 9.91 -9.95 26.48
N ALA A 310 8.94 -10.02 27.39
CA ALA A 310 9.05 -10.75 28.65
C ALA A 310 9.11 -12.29 28.47
N THR A 311 8.89 -12.81 27.26
CA THR A 311 8.91 -14.24 26.94
C THR A 311 10.24 -14.72 26.35
N ILE A 312 11.14 -13.80 26.01
CA ILE A 312 12.52 -14.12 25.62
C ILE A 312 13.35 -14.35 26.88
N ASP A 313 13.75 -15.61 27.08
CA ASP A 313 14.71 -15.94 28.14
C ASP A 313 15.99 -15.13 27.90
N PRO A 314 16.52 -14.42 28.92
CA PRO A 314 17.75 -13.66 28.77
C PRO A 314 18.84 -14.62 28.28
N ALA A 315 19.45 -14.27 27.14
CA ALA A 315 20.47 -15.09 26.49
C ALA A 315 21.41 -15.70 27.54
N PRO A 316 21.76 -17.00 27.44
CA PRO A 316 22.55 -17.67 28.46
C PRO A 316 23.91 -16.99 28.53
N THR A 317 24.07 -16.10 29.51
CA THR A 317 25.38 -15.52 29.84
C THR A 317 26.32 -16.69 30.06
N THR A 318 27.35 -16.78 29.23
CA THR A 318 28.41 -17.78 29.35
C THR A 318 29.18 -17.50 30.63
N LYS A 319 28.63 -17.94 31.77
CA LYS A 319 29.34 -17.99 33.04
C LYS A 319 30.47 -19.01 32.86
N LYS A 320 31.66 -18.49 32.58
CA LYS A 320 32.94 -19.18 32.65
C LYS A 320 32.95 -20.10 33.90
N PRO A 321 33.15 -21.42 33.78
CA PRO A 321 33.08 -22.30 34.94
C PRO A 321 34.20 -21.94 35.92
N LYS A 322 33.83 -21.69 37.18
CA LYS A 322 34.79 -21.56 38.29
C LYS A 322 35.48 -22.90 38.51
N ASP A 323 36.81 -22.87 38.48
CA ASP A 323 37.69 -24.00 38.77
C ASP A 323 37.31 -24.69 40.09
N LYS A 324 37.03 -26.00 40.02
CA LYS A 324 37.16 -26.91 41.17
C LYS A 324 38.29 -27.89 40.90
N LYS A 325 39.38 -27.70 41.64
CA LYS A 325 40.54 -28.59 41.70
C LYS A 325 40.19 -29.96 42.30
N SER A 326 40.86 -30.94 41.71
CA SER A 326 41.36 -32.23 42.24
C SER A 326 40.37 -33.34 42.58
N SER A 327 40.46 -34.43 41.81
CA SER A 327 41.20 -35.60 42.29
C SER A 327 41.71 -36.43 41.11
N LYS A 328 42.86 -37.07 41.33
CA LYS A 328 43.81 -37.61 40.35
C LYS A 328 43.73 -39.14 40.43
N LYS A 329 43.58 -39.85 39.29
CA LYS A 329 44.18 -41.18 39.07
C LYS A 329 44.13 -41.61 37.59
N ASN A 330 45.34 -41.81 37.06
CA ASN A 330 45.84 -42.72 36.01
C ASN A 330 44.89 -43.87 35.57
N SER A 331 44.92 -44.44 34.37
CA SER A 331 45.88 -44.44 33.25
C SER A 331 45.17 -45.00 31.99
N ASP A 332 45.87 -44.89 30.87
CA ASP A 332 45.86 -45.78 29.70
C ASP A 332 45.14 -45.36 28.42
N ASN A 333 45.89 -45.66 27.37
CA ASN A 333 45.94 -45.14 26.01
C ASN A 333 45.39 -46.22 25.07
N SER A 334 44.53 -45.90 24.11
CA SER A 334 44.56 -46.50 22.76
C SER A 334 43.43 -46.03 21.83
N ASN A 335 43.79 -46.00 20.55
CA ASN A 335 43.08 -45.52 19.37
C ASN A 335 41.88 -46.37 18.89
N ARG A 336 40.94 -45.68 18.21
CA ARG A 336 40.14 -46.08 17.00
C ARG A 336 38.86 -46.96 17.15
N PRO A 337 37.95 -47.05 16.14
CA PRO A 337 36.57 -46.51 16.23
C PRO A 337 35.46 -47.56 15.87
N PRO A 338 34.24 -47.15 15.45
CA PRO A 338 32.99 -47.51 16.10
C PRO A 338 32.36 -48.85 15.66
N LYS A 339 31.58 -49.49 16.55
CA LYS A 339 30.69 -50.60 16.18
C LYS A 339 29.23 -50.34 16.56
N LYS A 340 28.38 -50.60 15.57
CA LYS A 340 26.91 -50.61 15.59
C LYS A 340 26.35 -51.72 16.48
N SER A 341 25.23 -51.45 17.16
CA SER A 341 24.13 -52.41 17.40
C SER A 341 22.86 -51.62 17.73
N LYS A 342 21.80 -51.67 16.91
CA LYS A 342 20.65 -52.59 17.00
C LYS A 342 20.08 -52.77 18.42
N VAL A 343 18.77 -52.50 18.57
CA VAL A 343 17.72 -53.25 19.32
C VAL A 343 16.50 -52.30 19.44
N LYS A 344 15.45 -52.49 18.62
CA LYS A 344 14.17 -53.22 18.87
C LYS A 344 13.15 -52.51 19.77
N SER A 345 12.09 -52.06 19.10
CA SER A 345 10.65 -52.11 19.42
C SER A 345 10.19 -52.79 20.73
N ILE A 346 9.29 -52.10 21.45
CA ILE A 346 8.13 -52.68 22.15
C ILE A 346 6.91 -51.76 21.95
N LYS A 347 5.75 -52.35 21.59
CA LYS A 347 4.39 -51.77 21.59
C LYS A 347 3.63 -52.28 22.83
N SER A 348 2.74 -51.45 23.42
CA SER A 348 1.40 -51.81 23.98
C SER A 348 0.85 -50.58 24.74
N LYS A 349 -0.23 -49.93 24.30
CA LYS A 349 -1.68 -50.18 24.53
C LYS A 349 -2.25 -49.60 25.84
N ASP A 350 -3.44 -49.01 25.69
CA ASP A 350 -4.51 -48.72 26.67
C ASP A 350 -4.29 -47.51 27.62
N GLN A 351 -5.25 -46.64 27.93
CA GLN A 351 -6.68 -46.54 27.63
C GLN A 351 -7.14 -45.10 27.95
N ALA A 352 -8.21 -44.66 27.28
CA ALA A 352 -8.97 -43.47 27.59
C ALA A 352 -9.70 -43.58 28.95
N ASN A 353 -9.69 -42.52 29.77
CA ASN A 353 -10.90 -42.04 30.46
C ASN A 353 -10.70 -40.71 31.20
N GLN A 354 -11.83 -40.03 31.41
CA GLN A 354 -12.06 -38.84 32.27
C GLN A 354 -12.06 -37.46 31.59
N LEU A 355 -13.03 -37.29 30.69
CA LEU A 355 -13.83 -36.07 30.66
C LEU A 355 -14.87 -36.16 31.79
N GLY A 356 -14.79 -35.29 32.80
CA GLY A 356 -15.85 -35.19 33.81
C GLY A 356 -15.34 -34.88 35.20
N GLN A 357 -14.98 -33.62 35.45
CA GLN A 357 -15.26 -32.91 36.71
C GLN A 357 -14.84 -31.42 36.62
N LYS A 358 -15.73 -30.56 37.11
CA LYS A 358 -15.59 -29.10 37.36
C LYS A 358 -15.99 -28.12 36.23
N LYS A 359 -17.24 -28.24 35.77
CA LYS A 359 -18.14 -27.06 35.76
C LYS A 359 -18.77 -26.94 37.17
N SER A 360 -18.29 -26.02 38.00
CA SER A 360 -19.01 -25.43 39.16
C SER A 360 -18.05 -24.53 39.97
N LYS A 361 -18.52 -23.33 40.31
CA LYS A 361 -17.84 -22.13 40.85
C LYS A 361 -17.13 -21.32 39.75
N LEU A 362 -17.53 -20.10 39.40
CA LEU A 362 -17.94 -19.02 40.30
C LEU A 362 -18.76 -17.95 39.51
N ASN A 363 -20.08 -18.09 39.48
CA ASN A 363 -21.00 -16.95 39.31
C ASN A 363 -21.41 -16.50 40.72
N LYS A 364 -20.81 -15.40 41.19
CA LYS A 364 -21.13 -14.51 42.33
C LYS A 364 -19.88 -13.62 42.44
N LEU A 365 -19.86 -12.32 42.21
CA LEU A 365 -20.83 -11.28 42.53
C LEU A 365 -20.94 -10.24 41.39
N ARG A 366 -22.18 -9.95 40.97
CA ARG A 366 -22.62 -8.57 40.76
C ARG A 366 -23.19 -8.10 42.10
N ALA A 367 -22.59 -7.08 42.70
CA ALA A 367 -23.16 -6.12 43.67
C ALA A 367 -22.02 -5.42 44.42
N ILE A 368 -21.57 -4.28 43.89
CA ILE A 368 -21.44 -2.95 44.51
C ILE A 368 -21.18 -1.98 43.35
#